data_AF-A0A2A3LVX3-F1
#
_entry.id   AF-A0A2A3LVX3-F1
#
_cell.length_a   1.000
_cell.length_b   1.000
_cell.length_c   1.000
_cell.angle_alpha   90.00
_cell.angle_beta   90.00
_cell.angle_gamma   90.00
#
_symmetry.space_group_name_H-M   'P 1'
#
loop_
_entity.id
_entity.type
_entity.pdbx_description
1 polymer ?
#
loop_
_entity_poly.entity_id
_entity_poly.type
_entity_poly.pdbx_seq_one_letter_code
_entity_poly.pdbx_strand_id
1 'polypeptide(L)'
;MKYQSVLAAVVRALAAETMSGVGGGDFEPKVQASKLKGEITGKDAAMLVDCWVHARLHSKLIPRHWNALTARFSTHKAKKVDAIGKLVPLIATQAPNLFRYKAVTAWAIPPVKGVQAQSGHEVASRAARERAEFDSLHAGVVQHLAGGEMPEDAGQARREQYVKRSTDMIVLPAEFYDINTWDGQGLNRTTYWRWKKAIEKVLDEMVAEALAASSKILQEEGVLMADAA
;
A
#
# COMPACT_ATOMS: atom_id res chain seq x y z
N MET A 1 -18.42 17.49 -5.03
CA MET A 1 -17.32 16.98 -5.87
C MET A 1 -16.13 16.62 -4.99
N LYS A 2 -15.40 15.52 -5.25
CA LYS A 2 -14.54 14.87 -4.20
C LYS A 2 -13.03 14.82 -4.48
N TYR A 3 -12.56 14.93 -5.73
CA TYR A 3 -11.12 14.95 -6.04
C TYR A 3 -10.70 16.10 -6.94
N GLN A 4 -9.55 16.71 -6.63
CA GLN A 4 -8.92 17.79 -7.40
C GLN A 4 -8.10 17.28 -8.59
N SER A 5 -7.65 16.03 -8.56
CA SER A 5 -6.88 15.44 -9.66
C SER A 5 -7.07 13.92 -9.72
N VAL A 6 -6.84 13.37 -10.92
CA VAL A 6 -6.87 11.92 -11.17
C VAL A 6 -5.87 11.20 -10.28
N LEU A 7 -4.65 11.74 -10.16
CA LEU A 7 -3.62 11.15 -9.32
C LEU A 7 -4.04 11.12 -7.84
N ALA A 8 -4.64 12.21 -7.34
CA ALA A 8 -5.15 12.24 -5.97
C ALA A 8 -6.26 11.20 -5.74
N ALA A 9 -7.16 11.02 -6.72
CA ALA A 9 -8.20 9.99 -6.66
C ALA A 9 -7.62 8.58 -6.62
N VAL A 10 -6.67 8.27 -7.51
CA VAL A 10 -6.02 6.95 -7.58
C VAL A 10 -5.25 6.64 -6.30
N VAL A 11 -4.44 7.59 -5.82
CA VAL A 11 -3.64 7.40 -4.59
C VAL A 11 -4.54 7.20 -3.38
N ARG A 12 -5.61 8.00 -3.23
CA ARG A 12 -6.56 7.85 -2.13
C ARG A 12 -7.35 6.54 -2.21
N ALA A 13 -7.79 6.14 -3.40
CA ALA A 13 -8.48 4.88 -3.62
C ALA A 13 -7.58 3.66 -3.30
N LEU A 14 -6.30 3.72 -3.68
CA LEU A 14 -5.32 2.67 -3.34
C LEU A 14 -5.02 2.64 -1.83
N ALA A 15 -5.04 3.79 -1.15
CA ALA A 15 -4.84 3.86 0.29
C ALA A 15 -6.08 3.37 1.08
N ALA A 16 -7.29 3.69 0.62
CA ALA A 16 -8.55 3.32 1.28
C ALA A 16 -8.73 1.81 1.41
N GLU A 17 -8.34 1.05 0.40
CA GLU A 17 -8.38 -0.41 0.44
C GLU A 17 -7.47 -1.01 1.53
N THR A 18 -6.44 -0.27 1.94
CA THR A 18 -5.50 -0.75 2.97
C THR A 18 -6.01 -0.55 4.40
N MET A 19 -7.09 0.22 4.57
CA MET A 19 -7.73 0.41 5.87
C MET A 19 -8.67 -0.77 6.13
N SER A 20 -8.14 -1.82 6.75
CA SER A 20 -8.98 -2.86 7.35
C SER A 20 -9.72 -2.26 8.55
N GLY A 21 -11.05 -2.26 8.55
CA GLY A 21 -11.86 -1.93 9.72
C GLY A 21 -11.67 -2.88 10.92
N VAL A 22 -10.86 -3.93 10.77
CA VAL A 22 -10.54 -4.95 11.80
C VAL A 22 -9.38 -4.46 12.69
N GLY A 23 -9.49 -3.23 13.19
CA GLY A 23 -8.55 -2.64 14.13
C GLY A 23 -9.32 -2.06 15.31
N GLY A 24 -9.78 -2.93 16.20
CA GLY A 24 -10.30 -2.54 17.53
C GLY A 24 -11.38 -1.44 17.52
N GLY A 25 -12.21 -1.39 16.49
CA GLY A 25 -13.37 -0.51 16.50
C GLY A 25 -14.37 -1.09 17.50
N ASP A 26 -14.51 -0.43 18.65
CA ASP A 26 -15.73 -0.53 19.44
C ASP A 26 -16.90 -0.48 18.44
N PHE A 27 -17.70 -1.56 18.37
CA PHE A 27 -18.98 -1.55 17.66
C PHE A 27 -20.01 -0.65 18.37
N GLU A 28 -19.62 -0.01 19.48
CA GLU A 28 -20.34 1.15 19.94
C GLU A 28 -20.33 2.20 18.84
N PRO A 29 -21.49 2.70 18.42
CA PRO A 29 -21.56 3.88 17.60
C PRO A 29 -21.07 5.06 18.44
N LYS A 30 -19.76 5.24 18.55
CA LYS A 30 -19.10 6.54 18.78
C LYS A 30 -19.19 7.37 17.50
N VAL A 31 -20.37 7.30 16.86
CA VAL A 31 -20.86 8.31 15.96
C VAL A 31 -20.93 9.52 16.87
N GLN A 32 -19.94 10.41 16.73
CA GLN A 32 -20.10 11.79 17.12
C GLN A 32 -21.54 12.13 16.79
N ALA A 33 -22.33 12.49 17.80
CA ALA A 33 -23.72 12.85 17.66
C ALA A 33 -23.80 14.11 16.79
N SER A 34 -23.57 13.94 15.50
CA SER A 34 -23.68 14.91 14.43
C SER A 34 -25.15 15.08 14.13
N LYS A 35 -25.93 15.49 15.13
CA LYS A 35 -27.32 16.00 15.10
C LYS A 35 -28.39 15.28 14.23
N LEU A 36 -28.10 14.20 13.51
CA LEU A 36 -29.01 13.42 12.67
C LEU A 36 -28.59 11.95 12.71
N LYS A 37 -29.45 11.12 13.30
CA LYS A 37 -29.25 9.68 13.46
C LYS A 37 -29.25 9.02 12.06
N GLY A 38 -28.08 8.56 11.59
CA GLY A 38 -27.95 7.74 10.38
C GLY A 38 -27.25 8.39 9.17
N GLU A 39 -26.76 9.63 9.26
CA GLU A 39 -26.04 10.27 8.16
C GLU A 39 -24.53 10.01 8.25
N ILE A 40 -23.95 9.30 7.28
CA ILE A 40 -22.50 9.15 7.15
C ILE A 40 -21.95 10.47 6.60
N THR A 41 -21.26 11.24 7.45
CA THR A 41 -20.72 12.56 7.09
C THR A 41 -19.20 12.62 7.25
N GLY A 42 -18.57 13.66 6.70
CA GLY A 42 -17.15 13.92 6.92
C GLY A 42 -16.21 12.85 6.35
N LYS A 43 -15.32 12.34 7.21
CA LYS A 43 -14.23 11.42 6.82
C LYS A 43 -14.74 10.07 6.33
N ASP A 44 -15.77 9.53 6.98
CA ASP A 44 -16.34 8.22 6.64
C ASP A 44 -17.02 8.26 5.27
N ALA A 45 -17.70 9.37 4.96
CA ALA A 45 -18.30 9.60 3.66
C ALA A 45 -17.26 9.78 2.53
N ALA A 46 -16.07 10.28 2.87
CA ALA A 46 -14.94 10.36 1.95
C ALA A 46 -14.30 8.97 1.73
N MET A 47 -14.14 8.20 2.80
CA MET A 47 -13.62 6.84 2.76
C MET A 47 -14.48 5.92 1.90
N LEU A 48 -15.80 5.95 2.06
CA LEU A 48 -16.71 5.15 1.24
C LEU A 48 -16.57 5.44 -0.27
N VAL A 49 -16.30 6.70 -0.63
CA VAL A 49 -16.04 7.06 -2.02
C VAL A 49 -14.70 6.53 -2.47
N ASP A 50 -13.66 6.67 -1.65
CA ASP A 50 -12.34 6.13 -1.97
C ASP A 50 -12.41 4.62 -2.22
N CYS A 51 -13.15 3.87 -1.39
CA CYS A 51 -13.40 2.43 -1.57
C CYS A 51 -14.22 2.12 -2.84
N TRP A 52 -15.25 2.92 -3.13
CA TRP A 52 -16.04 2.73 -4.34
C TRP A 52 -15.23 3.03 -5.61
N VAL A 53 -14.46 4.12 -5.62
CA VAL A 53 -13.53 4.46 -6.70
C VAL A 53 -12.51 3.35 -6.89
N HIS A 54 -11.99 2.80 -5.80
CA HIS A 54 -11.09 1.64 -5.87
C HIS A 54 -11.73 0.47 -6.63
N ALA A 55 -12.92 0.03 -6.20
CA ALA A 55 -13.63 -1.07 -6.82
C ALA A 55 -13.95 -0.78 -8.30
N ARG A 56 -14.29 0.48 -8.63
CA ARG A 56 -14.57 0.90 -9.99
C ARG A 56 -13.32 0.87 -10.88
N LEU A 57 -12.21 1.43 -10.41
CA LEU A 57 -10.95 1.42 -11.16
C LEU A 57 -10.41 0.00 -11.34
N HIS A 58 -10.46 -0.83 -10.30
CA HIS A 58 -10.01 -2.23 -10.38
C HIS A 58 -10.84 -3.06 -11.37
N SER A 59 -12.15 -2.79 -11.49
CA SER A 59 -13.03 -3.53 -12.41
C SER A 59 -12.94 -3.06 -13.86
N LYS A 60 -12.67 -1.77 -14.10
CA LYS A 60 -12.69 -1.17 -15.44
C LYS A 60 -11.32 -1.08 -16.10
N LEU A 61 -10.24 -0.95 -15.32
CA LEU A 61 -8.89 -0.91 -15.86
C LEU A 61 -8.45 -2.30 -16.29
N ILE A 62 -7.69 -2.37 -17.39
CA ILE A 62 -7.03 -3.62 -17.77
C ILE A 62 -6.00 -4.03 -16.69
N PRO A 63 -5.75 -5.33 -16.49
CA PRO A 63 -4.86 -5.81 -15.43
C PRO A 63 -3.47 -5.17 -15.46
N ARG A 64 -2.92 -4.91 -16.65
CA ARG A 64 -1.62 -4.24 -16.81
C ARG A 64 -1.60 -2.83 -16.19
N HIS A 65 -2.64 -2.05 -16.45
CA HIS A 65 -2.76 -0.68 -15.93
C HIS A 65 -2.98 -0.68 -14.42
N TRP A 66 -3.83 -1.59 -13.93
CA TRP A 66 -4.02 -1.76 -12.51
C TRP A 66 -2.71 -2.09 -11.78
N ASN A 67 -1.98 -3.10 -12.28
CA ASN A 67 -0.69 -3.49 -11.70
C ASN A 67 0.33 -2.34 -11.75
N ALA A 68 0.38 -1.56 -12.84
CA ALA A 68 1.27 -0.39 -12.93
C ALA A 68 0.96 0.66 -11.84
N LEU A 69 -0.31 1.00 -11.63
CA LEU A 69 -0.74 1.93 -10.59
C LEU A 69 -0.48 1.38 -9.18
N THR A 70 -0.80 0.11 -8.94
CA THR A 70 -0.55 -0.55 -7.64
C THR A 70 0.94 -0.61 -7.34
N ALA A 71 1.78 -0.99 -8.30
CA ALA A 71 3.23 -1.03 -8.11
C ALA A 71 3.79 0.36 -7.79
N ARG A 72 3.32 1.41 -8.47
CA ARG A 72 3.82 2.77 -8.27
C ARG A 72 3.33 3.40 -6.96
N PHE A 73 2.03 3.34 -6.70
CA PHE A 73 1.38 4.19 -5.69
C PHE A 73 0.83 3.44 -4.47
N SER A 74 0.70 2.10 -4.50
CA SER A 74 0.15 1.38 -3.35
C SER A 74 1.07 1.46 -2.14
N THR A 75 0.46 1.57 -0.97
CA THR A 75 1.12 1.47 0.35
C THR A 75 1.13 0.03 0.89
N HIS A 76 0.34 -0.88 0.32
CA HIS A 76 0.23 -2.25 0.80
C HIS A 76 1.40 -3.11 0.33
N LYS A 77 2.21 -3.63 1.25
CA LYS A 77 3.41 -4.41 0.90
C LYS A 77 3.13 -5.57 -0.06
N ALA A 78 2.22 -6.48 0.30
CA ALA A 78 1.97 -7.70 -0.49
C ALA A 78 1.41 -7.40 -1.90
N LYS A 79 0.39 -6.54 -2.01
CA LYS A 79 -0.19 -6.13 -3.29
C LYS A 79 0.82 -5.40 -4.19
N LYS A 80 1.67 -4.56 -3.61
CA LYS A 80 2.75 -3.90 -4.36
C LYS A 80 3.76 -4.91 -4.92
N VAL A 81 4.18 -5.88 -4.11
CA VAL A 81 5.08 -6.97 -4.55
C VAL A 81 4.44 -7.87 -5.59
N ASP A 82 3.17 -8.24 -5.42
CA ASP A 82 2.41 -9.02 -6.40
C ASP A 82 2.27 -8.28 -7.74
N ALA A 83 1.94 -6.98 -7.70
CA ALA A 83 1.87 -6.14 -8.88
C ALA A 83 3.23 -6.04 -9.60
N ILE A 84 4.34 -5.88 -8.86
CA ILE A 84 5.69 -5.93 -9.42
C ILE A 84 5.94 -7.27 -10.12
N GLY A 85 5.63 -8.39 -9.46
CA GLY A 85 5.78 -9.74 -10.03
C GLY A 85 5.02 -9.92 -11.35
N LYS A 86 3.82 -9.35 -11.45
CA LYS A 86 3.00 -9.36 -12.68
C LYS A 86 3.53 -8.45 -13.79
N LEU A 87 4.24 -7.36 -13.45
CA LEU A 87 4.81 -6.43 -14.43
C LEU A 87 6.13 -6.91 -15.02
N VAL A 88 6.99 -7.53 -14.21
CA VAL A 88 8.33 -8.03 -14.63
C VAL A 88 8.30 -8.82 -15.96
N PRO A 89 7.42 -9.81 -16.17
CA PRO A 89 7.42 -10.58 -17.42
C PRO A 89 6.89 -9.78 -18.63
N LEU A 90 6.14 -8.70 -18.42
CA LEU A 90 5.55 -7.90 -19.52
C LEU A 90 6.57 -6.97 -20.19
N ILE A 91 7.73 -6.78 -19.57
CA ILE A 91 8.75 -5.85 -20.06
C ILE A 91 9.72 -6.59 -20.97
N ALA A 92 9.64 -6.26 -22.27
CA ALA A 92 10.59 -6.70 -23.27
C ALA A 92 11.91 -5.95 -23.08
N THR A 93 12.98 -6.68 -22.79
CA THR A 93 14.33 -6.13 -22.64
C THR A 93 15.37 -7.22 -22.95
N GLN A 94 16.54 -6.80 -23.40
CA GLN A 94 17.71 -7.67 -23.59
C GLN A 94 18.45 -7.94 -22.26
N ALA A 95 18.05 -7.26 -21.18
CA ALA A 95 18.67 -7.41 -19.88
C ALA A 95 18.39 -8.80 -19.26
N PRO A 96 19.33 -9.36 -18.48
CA PRO A 96 19.11 -10.58 -17.72
C PRO A 96 17.90 -10.51 -16.80
N ASN A 97 17.33 -11.67 -16.46
CA ASN A 97 16.12 -11.76 -15.62
C ASN A 97 16.26 -11.06 -14.26
N LEU A 98 17.40 -11.24 -13.57
CA LEU A 98 17.67 -10.60 -12.29
C LEU A 98 17.71 -9.08 -12.42
N PHE A 99 18.37 -8.59 -13.47
CA PHE A 99 18.47 -7.16 -13.76
C PHE A 99 17.08 -6.56 -14.00
N ARG A 100 16.27 -7.23 -14.83
CA ARG A 100 14.89 -6.83 -15.09
C ARG A 100 14.07 -6.76 -13.80
N TYR A 101 14.13 -7.81 -12.97
CA TYR A 101 13.42 -7.86 -11.70
C TYR A 101 13.81 -6.72 -10.75
N LYS A 102 15.12 -6.49 -10.56
CA LYS A 102 15.64 -5.42 -9.69
C LYS A 102 15.32 -4.04 -10.23
N ALA A 103 15.39 -3.83 -11.54
CA ALA A 103 15.03 -2.56 -12.18
C ALA A 103 13.56 -2.20 -11.96
N VAL A 104 12.64 -3.15 -12.17
CA VAL A 104 11.20 -2.91 -11.93
C VAL A 104 10.93 -2.65 -10.44
N THR A 105 11.58 -3.41 -9.57
CA THR A 105 11.42 -3.25 -8.12
C THR A 105 11.94 -1.90 -7.64
N ALA A 106 13.11 -1.46 -8.11
CA ALA A 106 13.70 -0.16 -7.76
C ALA A 106 12.90 1.03 -8.34
N TRP A 107 12.25 0.85 -9.49
CA TRP A 107 11.31 1.85 -10.03
C TRP A 107 10.05 1.97 -9.17
N ALA A 108 9.49 0.84 -8.73
CA ALA A 108 8.28 0.80 -7.91
C ALA A 108 8.53 1.31 -6.48
N ILE A 109 9.70 1.02 -5.92
CA ILE A 109 10.12 1.39 -4.56
C ILE A 109 11.38 2.26 -4.69
N PRO A 110 11.24 3.59 -4.79
CA PRO A 110 12.39 4.50 -4.88
C PRO A 110 13.08 4.66 -3.52
N PRO A 111 14.39 5.03 -3.52
CA PRO A 111 15.12 5.24 -2.27
C PRO A 111 14.57 6.47 -1.54
N VAL A 112 14.20 6.28 -0.27
CA VAL A 112 13.77 7.36 0.62
C VAL A 112 14.99 8.01 1.27
N LYS A 113 15.20 9.31 1.03
CA LYS A 113 16.31 10.06 1.63
C LYS A 113 16.14 10.09 3.16
N GLY A 114 17.17 9.68 3.89
CA GLY A 114 17.20 9.75 5.36
C GLY A 114 16.54 8.57 6.09
N VAL A 115 15.97 7.59 5.39
CA VAL A 115 15.42 6.36 5.99
C VAL A 115 16.11 5.17 5.35
N GLN A 116 17.08 4.58 6.04
CA GLN A 116 17.65 3.29 5.61
C GLN A 116 16.78 2.18 6.18
N ALA A 117 16.42 1.20 5.36
CA ALA A 117 15.88 -0.05 5.86
C ALA A 117 16.91 -0.61 6.84
N GLN A 118 16.55 -0.75 8.11
CA GLN A 118 17.35 -1.57 9.02
C GLN A 118 17.30 -2.98 8.44
N SER A 119 18.42 -3.44 7.87
CA SER A 119 18.60 -4.82 7.44
C SER A 119 18.60 -5.69 8.70
N GLY A 120 17.42 -6.04 9.15
CA GLY A 120 17.21 -6.86 10.32
C GLY A 120 15.81 -7.43 10.21
N HIS A 121 15.70 -8.74 10.38
CA HIS A 121 14.47 -9.51 10.47
C HIS A 121 13.31 -8.71 11.10
N GLU A 122 12.05 -9.00 10.72
CA GLU A 122 10.87 -8.52 11.45
C GLU A 122 10.94 -9.02 12.90
N VAL A 123 11.66 -8.28 13.75
CA VAL A 123 11.68 -8.50 15.19
C VAL A 123 10.53 -7.65 15.70
N ALA A 124 9.40 -8.30 15.95
CA ALA A 124 8.39 -7.77 16.86
C ALA A 124 9.14 -7.14 18.04
N SER A 125 9.10 -5.81 18.17
CA SER A 125 9.90 -5.17 19.21
C SER A 125 9.46 -5.77 20.55
N ARG A 126 10.43 -6.18 21.36
CA ARG A 126 10.16 -6.80 22.67
C ARG A 126 9.17 -5.94 23.48
N ALA A 127 9.33 -4.62 23.40
CA ALA A 127 8.42 -3.64 23.98
C ALA A 127 6.98 -3.67 23.39
N ALA A 128 6.80 -3.90 22.08
CA ALA A 128 5.45 -4.02 21.48
C ALA A 128 4.75 -5.31 21.91
N ARG A 129 5.52 -6.40 22.06
CA ARG A 129 5.00 -7.67 22.60
C ARG A 129 4.59 -7.51 24.06
N GLU A 130 5.49 -6.97 24.90
CA GLU A 130 5.24 -6.74 26.33
C GLU A 130 4.03 -5.81 26.53
N ARG A 131 3.85 -4.80 25.67
CA ARG A 131 2.69 -3.91 25.73
C ARG A 131 1.38 -4.60 25.35
N ALA A 132 1.39 -5.41 24.29
CA ALA A 132 0.22 -6.17 23.89
C ALA A 132 -0.16 -7.24 24.94
N GLU A 133 0.82 -7.86 25.59
CA GLU A 133 0.60 -8.81 26.69
C GLU A 133 -0.01 -8.10 27.90
N PHE A 134 0.47 -6.90 28.24
CA PHE A 134 -0.10 -6.07 29.30
C PHE A 134 -1.53 -5.62 28.99
N ASP A 135 -1.81 -5.16 27.77
CA ASP A 135 -3.14 -4.72 27.35
C ASP A 135 -4.14 -5.90 27.36
N SER A 136 -3.71 -7.09 26.91
CA SER A 136 -4.49 -8.33 27.01
C SER A 136 -4.81 -8.70 28.46
N LEU A 137 -3.82 -8.63 29.35
CA LEU A 137 -4.01 -8.92 30.78
C LEU A 137 -4.97 -7.91 31.42
N HIS A 138 -4.79 -6.62 31.12
CA HIS A 138 -5.64 -5.57 31.66
C HIS A 138 -7.09 -5.74 31.22
N ALA A 139 -7.33 -6.09 29.95
CA ALA A 139 -8.67 -6.37 29.43
C ALA A 139 -9.35 -7.55 30.16
N GLY A 140 -8.60 -8.63 30.39
CA GLY A 140 -9.10 -9.79 31.16
C GLY A 140 -9.48 -9.42 32.59
N VAL A 141 -8.62 -8.67 33.29
CA VAL A 141 -8.88 -8.22 34.67
C VAL A 141 -10.14 -7.35 34.76
N VAL A 142 -10.34 -6.42 33.81
CA VAL A 142 -11.54 -5.59 33.77
C VAL A 142 -12.80 -6.43 33.56
N GLN A 143 -12.75 -7.43 32.68
CA GLN A 143 -13.86 -8.36 32.44
C GLN A 143 -14.22 -9.18 33.68
N HIS A 144 -13.22 -9.61 34.46
CA HIS A 144 -13.44 -10.36 35.69
C HIS A 144 -14.05 -9.51 36.81
N LEU A 145 -13.58 -8.27 36.96
CA LEU A 145 -14.17 -7.31 37.90
C LEU A 145 -15.63 -6.98 37.55
N ALA A 146 -16.02 -7.09 36.28
CA ALA A 146 -17.39 -6.94 35.81
C ALA A 146 -18.27 -8.20 35.99
N GLY A 147 -17.75 -9.25 36.65
CA GLY A 147 -18.48 -10.51 36.92
C GLY A 147 -18.37 -11.56 35.79
N GLY A 148 -17.50 -11.33 34.81
CA GLY A 148 -17.18 -12.31 33.77
C GLY A 148 -16.10 -13.32 34.20
N GLU A 149 -15.98 -14.41 33.45
CA GLU A 149 -14.86 -15.35 33.62
C GLU A 149 -13.56 -14.77 33.03
N MET A 150 -12.43 -15.05 33.67
CA MET A 150 -11.11 -14.70 33.15
C MET A 150 -10.82 -15.56 31.90
N PRO A 151 -10.46 -14.96 30.76
CA PRO A 151 -10.00 -15.71 29.59
C PRO A 151 -8.72 -16.49 29.93
N GLU A 152 -8.65 -17.76 29.51
CA GLU A 152 -7.46 -18.61 29.72
C GLU A 152 -6.21 -18.08 29.00
N ASP A 153 -6.38 -17.24 27.98
CA ASP A 153 -5.31 -16.60 27.20
C ASP A 153 -4.96 -15.18 27.69
N ALA A 154 -5.49 -14.72 28.83
CA ALA A 154 -5.19 -13.41 29.41
C ALA A 154 -3.68 -13.27 29.70
N GLY A 155 -3.04 -12.27 29.10
CA GLY A 155 -1.59 -12.03 29.20
C GLY A 155 -0.76 -12.71 28.11
N GLN A 156 -1.39 -13.45 27.19
CA GLN A 156 -0.73 -13.95 25.98
C GLN A 156 -1.13 -13.09 24.78
N ALA A 157 -0.20 -12.27 24.28
CA ALA A 157 -0.46 -11.55 23.04
C ALA A 157 -0.35 -12.49 21.85
N ARG A 158 -1.38 -12.52 21.00
CA ARG A 158 -1.30 -13.23 19.72
C ARG A 158 -0.27 -12.53 18.84
N ARG A 159 0.49 -13.31 18.05
CA ARG A 159 1.53 -12.77 17.14
C ARG A 159 1.03 -11.65 16.24
N GLU A 160 -0.22 -11.73 15.81
CA GLU A 160 -0.91 -10.75 14.98
C GLU A 160 -1.18 -9.41 15.69
N GLN A 161 -1.19 -9.37 17.02
CA GLN A 161 -1.46 -8.17 17.82
C GLN A 161 -0.23 -7.27 17.99
N TYR A 162 0.98 -7.84 18.00
CA TYR A 162 2.23 -7.10 18.21
C TYR A 162 3.13 -7.05 16.97
N VAL A 163 2.88 -7.90 15.97
CA VAL A 163 3.46 -7.73 14.64
C VAL A 163 2.67 -6.61 13.97
N LYS A 164 3.28 -5.43 13.81
CA LYS A 164 2.72 -4.36 13.00
C LYS A 164 2.50 -4.89 11.57
N ARG A 165 1.26 -5.25 11.27
CA ARG A 165 0.82 -5.68 9.93
C ARG A 165 1.16 -4.60 8.91
N SER A 166 1.57 -5.06 7.71
CA SER A 166 1.72 -4.48 6.35
C SER A 166 1.48 -2.98 6.02
N THR A 167 1.25 -2.09 6.98
CA THR A 167 1.09 -0.65 6.85
C THR A 167 2.43 0.09 6.86
N ASP A 168 3.52 -0.59 7.21
CA ASP A 168 4.86 -0.03 7.07
C ASP A 168 5.23 0.09 5.58
N MET A 169 5.69 1.26 5.18
CA MET A 169 6.22 1.52 3.83
C MET A 169 7.33 0.50 3.49
N ILE A 170 7.30 -0.11 2.31
CA ILE A 170 8.42 -0.94 1.87
C ILE A 170 9.64 -0.04 1.68
N VAL A 171 10.68 -0.26 2.48
CA VAL A 171 11.99 0.37 2.29
C VAL A 171 12.98 -0.73 1.95
N LEU A 172 13.68 -0.58 0.82
CA LEU A 172 14.72 -1.51 0.41
C LEU A 172 16.08 -1.06 0.98
N PRO A 173 16.98 -2.00 1.30
CA PRO A 173 18.36 -1.68 1.69
C PRO A 173 19.07 -0.85 0.61
N ALA A 174 20.03 -0.02 1.01
CA ALA A 174 20.79 0.82 0.08
C ALA A 174 21.50 -0.01 -1.00
N GLU A 175 22.03 -1.18 -0.63
CA GLU A 175 22.68 -2.14 -1.53
C GLU A 175 21.77 -2.61 -2.67
N PHE A 176 20.45 -2.65 -2.45
CA PHE A 176 19.51 -3.03 -3.50
C PHE A 176 19.57 -2.08 -4.69
N TYR A 177 19.90 -0.80 -4.47
CA TYR A 177 19.98 0.22 -5.51
C TYR A 177 21.34 0.27 -6.21
N ASP A 178 22.34 -0.51 -5.75
CA ASP A 178 23.62 -0.62 -6.45
C ASP A 178 23.45 -1.48 -7.71
N ILE A 179 23.39 -0.80 -8.86
CA ILE A 179 23.17 -1.39 -10.18
C ILE A 179 24.24 -2.42 -10.56
N ASN A 180 25.44 -2.34 -10.00
CA ASN A 180 26.52 -3.28 -10.29
C ASN A 180 26.28 -4.66 -9.68
N THR A 181 25.33 -4.78 -8.74
CA THR A 181 24.93 -6.06 -8.12
C THR A 181 23.76 -6.73 -8.84
N TRP A 182 23.27 -6.14 -9.94
CA TRP A 182 22.01 -6.55 -10.56
C TRP A 182 22.16 -7.70 -11.56
N ASP A 183 23.40 -8.09 -11.85
CA ASP A 183 23.76 -9.24 -12.70
C ASP A 183 25.14 -9.78 -12.30
N GLY A 184 25.54 -10.90 -12.92
CA GLY A 184 26.86 -11.52 -12.71
C GLY A 184 27.79 -11.41 -13.92
N GLN A 185 27.41 -10.65 -14.96
CA GLN A 185 28.17 -10.61 -16.22
C GLN A 185 29.28 -9.55 -16.23
N GLY A 186 29.25 -8.58 -15.30
CA GLY A 186 30.28 -7.54 -15.21
C GLY A 186 30.38 -6.65 -16.45
N LEU A 187 29.25 -6.37 -17.09
CA LEU A 187 29.16 -5.49 -18.26
C LEU A 187 29.44 -4.02 -17.88
N ASN A 188 29.70 -3.21 -18.92
CA ASN A 188 29.95 -1.79 -18.76
C ASN A 188 28.75 -1.07 -18.13
N ARG A 189 29.05 -0.14 -17.21
CA ARG A 189 28.06 0.70 -16.50
C ARG A 189 27.08 1.40 -17.45
N THR A 190 27.54 1.83 -18.63
CA THR A 190 26.71 2.48 -19.66
C THR A 190 25.58 1.58 -20.17
N THR A 191 25.85 0.28 -20.31
CA THR A 191 24.85 -0.72 -20.74
C THR A 191 23.75 -0.87 -19.69
N TYR A 192 24.12 -1.01 -18.42
CA TYR A 192 23.15 -1.08 -17.33
C TYR A 192 22.26 0.16 -17.25
N TRP A 193 22.83 1.36 -17.37
CA TRP A 193 22.03 2.58 -17.39
C TRP A 193 21.06 2.64 -18.57
N ARG A 194 21.49 2.21 -19.77
CA ARG A 194 20.62 2.15 -20.94
C ARG A 194 19.46 1.18 -20.73
N TRP A 195 19.72 -0.02 -20.22
CA TRP A 195 18.67 -1.00 -19.91
C TRP A 195 17.72 -0.50 -18.83
N LYS A 196 18.25 0.04 -17.73
CA LYS A 196 17.43 0.60 -16.65
C LYS A 196 16.52 1.70 -17.18
N LYS A 197 17.07 2.67 -17.94
CA LYS A 197 16.29 3.77 -18.50
C LYS A 197 15.23 3.30 -19.49
N ALA A 198 15.52 2.28 -20.29
CA ALA A 198 14.54 1.69 -21.20
C ALA A 198 13.38 1.01 -20.43
N ILE A 199 13.69 0.26 -19.38
CA ILE A 199 12.69 -0.38 -18.51
C ILE A 199 11.83 0.67 -17.81
N GLU A 200 12.45 1.70 -17.21
CA GLU A 200 11.73 2.78 -16.53
C GLU A 200 10.82 3.54 -17.47
N LYS A 201 11.29 3.84 -18.70
CA LYS A 201 10.48 4.50 -19.72
C LYS A 201 9.20 3.70 -20.04
N VAL A 202 9.32 2.39 -20.24
CA VAL A 202 8.17 1.52 -20.52
C VAL A 202 7.19 1.50 -19.35
N LEU A 203 7.69 1.45 -18.12
CA LEU A 203 6.85 1.47 -16.91
C LEU A 203 6.13 2.82 -16.73
N ASP A 204 6.83 3.93 -16.97
CA ASP A 204 6.26 5.28 -16.90
C ASP A 204 5.19 5.49 -17.99
N GLU A 205 5.39 4.95 -19.19
CA GLU A 205 4.37 4.91 -20.26
C GLU A 205 3.14 4.11 -19.82
N MET A 206 3.30 2.93 -19.21
CA MET A 206 2.18 2.15 -18.67
C MET A 206 1.41 2.91 -17.59
N VAL A 207 2.09 3.66 -16.72
CA VAL A 207 1.45 4.50 -15.70
C VAL A 207 0.70 5.67 -16.34
N ALA A 208 1.29 6.33 -17.34
CA ALA A 208 0.64 7.43 -18.06
C ALA A 208 -0.64 6.96 -18.77
N GLU A 209 -0.59 5.82 -19.47
CA GLU A 209 -1.76 5.19 -20.07
C GLU A 209 -2.82 4.82 -19.03
N ALA A 210 -2.40 4.28 -17.88
CA ALA A 210 -3.29 3.92 -16.79
C ALA A 210 -3.98 5.15 -16.17
N LEU A 211 -3.26 6.26 -16.00
CA LEU A 211 -3.81 7.52 -15.50
C LEU A 211 -4.79 8.14 -16.51
N ALA A 212 -4.46 8.10 -17.81
CA ALA A 212 -5.37 8.56 -18.85
C ALA A 212 -6.67 7.73 -18.89
N ALA A 213 -6.58 6.40 -18.77
CA ALA A 213 -7.74 5.53 -18.68
C ALA A 213 -8.55 5.78 -17.39
N SER A 214 -7.86 5.94 -16.25
CA SER A 214 -8.50 6.30 -14.98
C SER A 214 -9.23 7.64 -15.08
N SER A 215 -8.66 8.64 -15.77
CA SER A 215 -9.32 9.93 -15.97
C SER A 215 -10.67 9.77 -16.66
N LYS A 216 -10.73 8.97 -17.73
CA LYS A 216 -11.98 8.74 -18.48
C LYS A 216 -13.05 8.12 -17.57
N ILE A 217 -12.67 7.07 -16.83
CA ILE A 217 -13.56 6.40 -15.86
C ILE A 217 -14.04 7.41 -14.80
N LEU A 218 -13.15 8.18 -14.19
CA LEU A 218 -13.52 9.11 -13.12
C LEU A 218 -14.37 10.30 -13.61
N GLN A 219 -14.23 10.69 -14.88
CA GLN A 219 -15.07 11.70 -15.54
C GLN A 219 -16.48 11.13 -15.80
N GLU A 220 -16.59 9.92 -16.35
CA GLU A 220 -17.87 9.23 -16.57
C GLU A 220 -18.65 9.05 -15.25
N GLU A 221 -17.94 8.77 -14.17
CA GLU A 221 -18.51 8.59 -12.83
C GLU A 221 -18.77 9.92 -12.08
N GLY A 222 -18.40 11.07 -12.66
CA GLY A 222 -18.69 12.40 -12.10
C GLY A 222 -17.99 12.73 -10.79
N VAL A 223 -16.86 12.06 -10.47
CA VAL A 223 -16.15 12.24 -9.19
C VAL A 223 -15.02 13.27 -9.23
N LEU A 224 -14.54 13.62 -10.42
CA LEU A 224 -13.56 14.70 -10.61
C LEU A 224 -14.24 16.06 -10.49
N MET A 225 -13.52 17.03 -9.93
CA MET A 225 -13.87 18.44 -10.11
C MET A 225 -13.79 18.73 -11.61
N ALA A 226 -14.83 19.35 -12.19
CA ALA A 226 -14.68 19.92 -13.52
C ALA A 226 -13.60 20.99 -13.43
N ASP A 227 -12.59 20.94 -14.30
CA ASP A 227 -11.69 22.08 -14.48
C ASP A 227 -12.58 23.26 -14.87
N ALA A 228 -12.83 24.16 -13.92
CA ALA A 228 -13.35 25.49 -14.24
C ALA A 228 -12.22 26.17 -15.03
N ALA A 229 -12.35 26.12 -16.35
CA ALA A 229 -11.48 26.80 -17.30
C ALA A 229 -11.45 28.32 -17.05
#